data_AF-A0A3D2XFU1-F1
#
_entry.id   AF-A0A3D2XFU1-F1
#
_cell.length_a   1.000
_cell.length_b   1.000
_cell.length_c   1.000
_cell.angle_alpha   90.00
_cell.angle_beta   90.00
_cell.angle_gamma   90.00
#
_symmetry.space_group_name_H-M   'P 1'
#
loop_
_entity.id
_entity.type
_entity.pdbx_description
1 polymer ?
#
loop_
_entity_poly.entity_id
_entity_poly.type
_entity_poly.pdbx_seq_one_letter_code
_entity_poly.pdbx_strand_id
1 'polypeptide(L)'
;MNTLLQKRWRTGTFTPVTAANAADALNKIIAERRKELVWRGLRWQDLKRFNKQGANIRLQRILGTDNYLLEPGSNKYIFPIPQEEISLSGIIQNTR
;
A
#
# COMPACT_ATOMS: atom_id res chain seq x y z
N MET A 1 8.69 11.20 -12.68
CA MET A 1 9.24 9.84 -12.44
C MET A 1 10.71 9.74 -12.85
N ASN A 2 11.05 9.92 -14.14
CA ASN A 2 12.44 9.81 -14.62
C ASN A 2 13.44 10.75 -13.91
N THR A 3 13.04 11.98 -13.59
CA THR A 3 13.87 12.93 -12.80
C THR A 3 14.31 12.36 -11.45
N LEU A 4 13.46 11.55 -10.83
CA LEU A 4 13.75 10.92 -9.54
C LEU A 4 14.57 9.64 -9.74
N LEU A 5 14.19 8.80 -10.72
CA LEU A 5 14.92 7.57 -11.04
C LEU A 5 16.36 7.83 -11.46
N GLN A 6 16.64 8.88 -12.23
CA GLN A 6 18.01 9.22 -12.64
C GLN A 6 18.96 9.39 -11.44
N LYS A 7 18.44 9.80 -10.27
CA LYS A 7 19.22 9.95 -9.02
C LYS A 7 19.41 8.65 -8.23
N ARG A 8 18.87 7.53 -8.72
CA ARG A 8 18.86 6.21 -8.07
C ARG A 8 19.70 5.18 -8.80
N TRP A 9 20.14 5.52 -10.00
CA TRP A 9 21.02 4.72 -10.82
C TRP A 9 22.41 5.31 -10.82
N ARG A 10 23.41 4.48 -11.10
CA ARG A 10 24.78 4.94 -11.30
C ARG A 10 24.83 5.94 -12.45
N THR A 11 25.64 6.98 -12.31
CA THR A 11 25.84 7.99 -13.37
C THR A 11 26.19 7.31 -14.70
N GLY A 12 25.49 7.68 -15.77
CA GLY A 12 25.70 7.15 -17.11
C GLY A 12 25.00 5.82 -17.43
N THR A 13 24.33 5.17 -16.46
CA THR A 13 23.67 3.86 -16.68
C THR A 13 22.14 3.94 -16.68
N PHE A 14 21.56 5.12 -16.47
CA PHE A 14 20.11 5.28 -16.40
C PHE A 14 19.48 5.31 -17.79
N THR A 15 18.52 4.42 -18.01
CA THR A 15 17.65 4.45 -19.20
C THR A 15 16.30 5.04 -18.82
N PRO A 16 15.83 6.13 -19.47
CA PRO A 16 14.53 6.71 -19.22
C PRO A 16 13.39 5.71 -19.39
N VAL A 17 12.49 5.67 -18.41
CA VAL A 17 11.29 4.83 -18.47
C VAL A 17 10.22 5.58 -19.26
N THR A 18 9.66 4.92 -20.27
CA THR A 18 8.51 5.41 -21.06
C THR A 18 7.25 4.62 -20.68
N ALA A 19 6.08 5.14 -21.03
CA ALA A 19 4.81 4.44 -20.81
C ALA A 19 3.99 4.43 -22.11
N ALA A 20 3.37 3.30 -22.43
CA ALA A 20 2.59 3.13 -23.65
C ALA A 20 1.20 3.79 -23.56
N ASN A 21 0.65 3.88 -22.36
CA ASN A 21 -0.66 4.49 -22.08
C ASN A 21 -0.77 4.89 -20.59
N ALA A 22 -1.90 5.50 -20.22
CA ALA A 22 -2.13 5.98 -18.86
C ALA A 22 -2.12 4.86 -17.80
N ALA A 23 -2.63 3.67 -18.11
CA ALA A 23 -2.66 2.54 -17.18
C ALA A 23 -1.26 1.99 -16.92
N ASP A 24 -0.45 1.85 -17.98
CA ASP A 24 0.96 1.47 -17.88
C ASP A 24 1.77 2.52 -17.09
N ALA A 25 1.54 3.82 -17.35
CA ALA A 25 2.16 4.90 -16.60
C ALA A 25 1.84 4.81 -15.10
N LEU A 26 0.57 4.57 -14.74
CA LEU A 26 0.13 4.44 -13.36
C LEU A 26 0.79 3.23 -12.67
N ASN A 27 0.82 2.07 -13.34
CA ASN A 27 1.44 0.87 -12.79
C ASN A 27 2.93 1.06 -12.51
N LYS A 28 3.66 1.70 -13.44
CA LYS A 28 5.07 2.06 -13.27
C LYS A 28 5.28 3.01 -12.10
N ILE A 29 4.44 4.04 -11.97
CA ILE A 29 4.51 4.99 -10.85
C ILE A 29 4.25 4.30 -9.50
N ILE A 30 3.25 3.41 -9.42
CA ILE A 30 2.95 2.65 -8.20
C ILE A 30 4.12 1.75 -7.81
N ALA A 31 4.73 1.08 -8.78
CA ALA A 31 5.91 0.24 -8.56
C ALA A 31 7.11 1.06 -8.04
N GLU A 32 7.41 2.21 -8.65
CA GLU A 32 8.49 3.10 -8.18
C GLU A 32 8.18 3.68 -6.81
N ARG A 33 6.95 4.10 -6.54
CA ARG A 33 6.53 4.60 -5.23
C ARG A 33 6.81 3.59 -4.12
N ARG A 34 6.58 2.29 -4.38
CA ARG A 34 6.84 1.21 -3.41
C ARG A 34 8.33 1.03 -3.14
N LYS A 35 9.20 1.24 -4.13
CA LYS A 35 10.66 1.18 -3.99
C LYS A 35 11.24 2.41 -3.28
N GLU A 36 10.74 3.59 -3.63
CA GLU A 36 11.28 4.86 -3.17
C GLU A 36 10.87 5.24 -1.75
N LEU A 37 9.69 4.78 -1.31
CA LEU A 37 9.09 5.20 -0.05
C LEU A 37 9.02 4.05 0.97
N VAL A 38 9.96 3.11 0.90
CA VAL A 38 10.14 2.09 1.94
C VAL A 38 10.40 2.77 3.28
N TRP A 39 9.79 2.26 4.34
CA TRP A 39 9.85 2.80 5.71
C TRP A 39 9.35 4.24 5.91
N ARG A 40 8.58 4.78 4.95
CA ARG A 40 7.90 6.08 5.10
C ARG A 40 6.46 5.98 5.62
N GLY A 41 5.99 4.80 6.02
CA GLY A 41 4.64 4.58 6.56
C GLY A 41 3.50 4.60 5.53
N LEU A 42 3.78 4.73 4.23
CA LEU A 42 2.75 4.94 3.20
C LEU A 42 2.08 3.67 2.70
N ARG A 43 2.72 2.50 2.89
CA ARG A 43 2.25 1.24 2.31
C ARG A 43 0.85 0.85 2.77
N TRP A 44 0.52 1.09 4.04
CA TRP A 44 -0.79 0.73 4.59
C TRP A 44 -1.93 1.52 3.94
N GLN A 45 -1.74 2.84 3.77
CA GLN A 45 -2.72 3.70 3.13
C GLN A 45 -2.86 3.38 1.63
N ASP A 46 -1.74 3.11 0.96
CA ASP A 46 -1.73 2.72 -0.45
C ASP A 46 -2.50 1.41 -0.70
N LEU A 47 -2.34 0.39 0.15
CA LEU A 47 -3.12 -0.85 0.05
C LEU A 47 -4.62 -0.60 0.12
N LYS A 48 -5.07 0.19 1.10
CA LYS A 48 -6.48 0.55 1.27
C LYS A 48 -7.02 1.29 0.03
N ARG A 49 -6.28 2.29 -0.44
CA ARG A 49 -6.67 3.12 -1.58
C ARG A 49 -6.70 2.33 -2.89
N PHE A 50 -5.65 1.57 -3.18
CA PHE A 50 -5.56 0.79 -4.41
C PHE A 50 -6.58 -0.34 -4.46
N ASN A 51 -6.86 -1.01 -3.33
CA ASN A 51 -7.89 -2.03 -3.29
C ASN A 51 -9.30 -1.46 -3.50
N LYS A 52 -9.59 -0.25 -2.99
CA LYS A 52 -10.82 0.48 -3.34
C LYS A 52 -10.92 0.85 -4.82
N GLN A 53 -9.78 0.96 -5.51
CA GLN A 53 -9.69 1.22 -6.95
C GLN A 53 -9.63 -0.07 -7.79
N GLY A 54 -9.87 -1.25 -7.19
CA GLY A 54 -9.92 -2.53 -7.91
C GLY A 54 -8.57 -3.23 -8.10
N ALA A 55 -7.51 -2.82 -7.40
CA ALA A 55 -6.19 -3.45 -7.53
C ALA A 55 -6.11 -4.88 -6.97
N ASN A 56 -7.09 -5.31 -6.15
CA ASN A 56 -7.21 -6.67 -5.60
C ASN A 56 -5.92 -7.23 -4.96
N ILE A 57 -5.17 -6.38 -4.25
CA ILE A 57 -3.93 -6.72 -3.57
C ILE A 57 -4.24 -7.42 -2.24
N ARG A 58 -3.96 -8.73 -2.18
CA ARG A 58 -3.97 -9.53 -0.95
C ARG A 58 -2.61 -9.49 -0.24
N LEU A 59 -2.61 -9.42 1.09
CA LEU A 59 -1.40 -9.63 1.89
C LEU A 59 -1.47 -11.01 2.53
N GLN A 60 -0.42 -11.81 2.31
CA GLN A 60 -0.26 -13.11 2.93
C GLN A 60 1.09 -13.18 3.62
N ARG A 61 1.10 -13.67 4.86
CA ARG A 61 2.33 -13.93 5.61
C ARG A 61 2.22 -15.27 6.32
N ILE A 62 3.23 -16.12 6.11
CA ILE A 62 3.35 -17.41 6.79
C ILE A 62 4.33 -17.24 7.94
N LEU A 63 3.93 -17.62 9.15
CA LEU A 63 4.74 -17.59 10.36
C LEU A 63 4.66 -18.96 11.04
N GLY A 64 5.71 -19.76 10.92
CA GLY A 64 5.65 -21.17 11.33
C GLY A 64 4.62 -21.94 10.49
N THR A 65 3.66 -22.57 11.16
CA THR A 65 2.52 -23.26 10.54
C THR A 65 1.34 -22.34 10.23
N ASP A 66 1.35 -21.11 10.77
CA ASP A 66 0.20 -20.21 10.67
C ASP A 66 0.26 -19.36 9.40
N ASN A 67 -0.90 -19.23 8.76
CA ASN A 67 -1.09 -18.41 7.56
C ASN A 67 -1.97 -17.20 7.88
N TYR A 68 -1.37 -16.00 7.83
CA TYR A 68 -2.05 -14.74 8.04
C TYR A 68 -2.43 -14.13 6.69
N LEU A 69 -3.74 -13.98 6.47
CA LEU A 69 -4.30 -13.45 5.23
C LEU A 69 -5.11 -12.19 5.52
N LEU A 70 -4.87 -11.15 4.72
CA LEU A 70 -5.64 -9.92 4.70
C LEU A 70 -6.16 -9.68 3.29
N GLU A 71 -7.45 -9.95 3.13
CA GLU A 71 -8.17 -9.81 1.86
C GLU A 71 -8.35 -8.35 1.45
N PRO A 72 -8.38 -8.04 0.14
CA PRO A 72 -8.72 -6.72 -0.36
C PRO A 72 -10.05 -6.22 0.22
N GLY A 73 -10.08 -4.96 0.67
CA GLY A 73 -11.29 -4.35 1.22
C GLY A 73 -11.75 -4.89 2.58
N SER A 74 -11.02 -5.82 3.20
CA SER A 74 -11.35 -6.35 4.52
C SER A 74 -11.46 -5.24 5.57
N ASN A 75 -12.44 -5.35 6.46
CA ASN A 75 -12.59 -4.45 7.60
C ASN A 75 -11.36 -4.44 8.54
N LYS A 76 -10.52 -5.47 8.48
CA LYS A 76 -9.25 -5.58 9.22
C LYS A 76 -8.19 -4.55 8.80
N TYR A 77 -8.42 -3.78 7.74
CA TYR A 77 -7.59 -2.61 7.38
C TYR A 77 -7.81 -1.40 8.32
N ILE A 78 -8.89 -1.41 9.10
CA ILE A 78 -9.25 -0.33 10.02
C ILE A 78 -8.80 -0.74 11.42
N PHE A 79 -8.07 0.16 12.09
CA PHE A 79 -7.69 -0.05 13.48
C PHE A 79 -8.94 -0.01 14.37
N PRO A 80 -9.00 -0.84 15.43
CA PRO A 80 -10.10 -0.75 16.38
C PRO A 80 -10.09 0.62 17.05
N ILE A 81 -11.27 1.15 17.31
CA ILE A 81 -11.44 2.29 18.22
C ILE A 81 -10.95 1.83 19.60
N PRO A 82 -10.14 2.64 20.32
CA PRO A 82 -9.69 2.31 21.67
C PRO A 82 -10.88 1.99 22.59
N GLN A 83 -10.70 1.00 23.46
CA GLN A 83 -11.79 0.55 24.35
C GLN A 83 -12.21 1.64 25.34
N GLU A 84 -11.28 2.46 25.81
CA GLU A 84 -11.55 3.57 26.72
C GLU A 84 -12.52 4.59 26.10
N GLU A 85 -12.31 4.95 24.84
CA GLU A 85 -13.19 5.87 24.11
C GLU A 85 -14.62 5.32 23.99
N ILE A 86 -14.75 4.01 23.73
CA ILE A 86 -16.06 3.33 23.67
C ILE A 86 -16.74 3.37 25.04
N SER A 87 -16.01 3.04 26.11
CA SER A 87 -16.56 3.02 27.48
C SER A 87 -16.98 4.40 27.96
N LEU A 88 -16.28 5.47 27.57
CA LEU A 88 -16.56 6.85 28.01
C LEU A 88 -17.65 7.54 27.18
N SER A 89 -17.66 7.34 25.86
CA SER A 89 -18.56 8.07 24.95
C SER A 89 -19.76 7.26 24.46
N GLY A 90 -19.71 5.93 24.55
CA GLY A 90 -20.74 5.03 24.03
C GLY A 90 -20.71 4.85 22.50
N ILE A 91 -19.66 5.30 21.81
CA ILE A 91 -19.52 5.08 20.35
C ILE A 91 -19.40 3.59 20.00
N ILE A 92 -19.96 3.21 18.85
CA ILE A 92 -19.97 1.82 18.38
C ILE A 92 -18.64 1.48 17.73
N GLN A 93 -18.11 0.29 18.02
CA GLN A 93 -16.89 -0.25 17.42
C GLN A 93 -17.02 -0.48 15.91
N ASN A 94 -15.90 -0.37 15.19
CA ASN A 94 -15.84 -0.71 13.77
C ASN A 94 -16.24 -2.18 13.52
N THR A 95 -17.00 -2.42 12.45
CA THR A 95 -17.27 -3.79 11.95
C THR A 95 -15.96 -4.49 11.62
N ARG A 96 -15.86 -5.81 11.83
CA ARG A 96 -14.65 -6.61 11.56
C ARG A 96 -14.91 -7.81 10.65
#